data_AF-A0AAJ0BWE2-F1
#
_entry.id   AF-A0AAJ0BWE2-F1
#
_cell.length_a   1.000
_cell.length_b   1.000
_cell.length_c   1.000
_cell.angle_alpha   90.00
_cell.angle_beta   90.00
_cell.angle_gamma   90.00
#
_symmetry.space_group_name_H-M   'P 1'
#
loop_
_entity.id
_entity.type
_entity.pdbx_description
1 polymer ?
#
loop_
_entity_poly.entity_id
_entity_poly.type
_entity_poly.pdbx_seq_one_letter_code
_entity_poly.pdbx_strand_id
1 'polypeptide(L)'
;MASGYEDVMALDDNMSSHNTSGSASAAGPSGSSSTSRQARVKRKKSIKSETSIELKGPMEVDGSIKSMGGVAFSGDFAVRDRIEAYGNIDVHGNLTCNSKMKSFGNVKINGSGVCRDKVKIFGKLNITGTFEAQGAIEVWGAVTIDGYMKCKSLTAYGSLTTVGDQSWYEVEDDETVWGAKLIQRDGFEG
;
A
#
# COMPACT_ATOMS: atom_id res chain seq x y z
N MET A 1 -51.36 3.18 -38.09
CA MET A 1 -51.12 2.22 -37.00
C MET A 1 -50.41 2.98 -35.89
N ALA A 2 -51.23 3.48 -34.95
CA ALA A 2 -51.39 2.94 -33.59
C ALA A 2 -50.27 3.50 -32.70
N SER A 3 -50.58 4.55 -31.92
CA SER A 3 -51.01 4.46 -30.51
C SER A 3 -49.78 4.72 -29.63
N GLY A 4 -49.70 5.67 -28.71
CA GLY A 4 -50.72 6.39 -27.95
C GLY A 4 -50.20 6.50 -26.51
N TYR A 5 -50.68 7.53 -25.80
CA TYR A 5 -50.72 7.72 -24.35
C TYR A 5 -49.59 8.54 -23.68
N GLU A 6 -49.93 9.82 -23.51
CA GLU A 6 -49.64 10.68 -22.37
C GLU A 6 -50.17 10.03 -21.07
N ASP A 7 -49.51 10.24 -19.91
CA ASP A 7 -50.04 11.13 -18.87
C ASP A 7 -49.08 11.22 -17.66
N VAL A 8 -49.06 12.40 -17.06
CA VAL A 8 -48.32 12.81 -15.87
C VAL A 8 -49.22 12.69 -14.65
N MET A 9 -48.80 11.99 -13.59
CA MET A 9 -49.36 12.23 -12.25
C MET A 9 -48.29 12.10 -11.16
N ALA A 10 -48.07 13.23 -10.48
CA ALA A 10 -47.45 13.32 -9.17
C ALA A 10 -48.42 12.83 -8.10
N LEU A 11 -47.90 12.19 -7.06
CA LEU A 11 -48.59 12.04 -5.78
C LEU A 11 -47.60 12.39 -4.66
N ASP A 12 -47.81 13.59 -4.13
CA ASP A 12 -47.40 14.03 -2.81
C ASP A 12 -48.43 13.44 -1.83
N ASP A 13 -47.97 12.78 -0.77
CA ASP A 13 -48.81 12.53 0.41
C ASP A 13 -48.04 12.87 1.67
N ASN A 14 -48.68 13.77 2.40
CA ASN A 14 -48.23 14.52 3.55
C ASN A 14 -48.84 13.93 4.84
N MET A 15 -48.18 14.24 5.97
CA MET A 15 -48.69 14.26 7.35
C MET A 15 -48.80 12.98 8.19
N SER A 16 -47.79 12.85 9.07
CA SER A 16 -47.86 12.87 10.55
C SER A 16 -48.98 12.13 11.30
N SER A 17 -48.57 11.33 12.31
CA SER A 17 -49.27 11.32 13.59
C SER A 17 -48.36 10.96 14.77
N HIS A 18 -48.74 11.51 15.93
CA HIS A 18 -47.99 11.71 17.16
C HIS A 18 -47.75 10.46 18.04
N ASN A 19 -46.59 10.54 18.70
CA ASN A 19 -46.28 10.25 20.10
C ASN A 19 -47.42 9.78 21.03
N THR A 20 -47.24 8.62 21.69
CA THR A 20 -47.86 8.31 22.98
C THR A 20 -46.83 7.67 23.93
N SER A 21 -46.92 8.09 25.19
CA SER A 21 -46.05 7.85 26.32
C SER A 21 -46.17 6.46 26.95
N GLY A 22 -45.08 5.94 27.51
CA GLY A 22 -45.13 4.82 28.47
C GLY A 22 -43.78 4.57 29.14
N SER A 23 -43.61 5.04 30.37
CA SER A 23 -42.46 4.77 31.23
C SER A 23 -42.60 3.43 31.96
N ALA A 24 -41.59 2.56 31.86
CA ALA A 24 -41.26 1.57 32.89
C ALA A 24 -39.79 1.12 32.77
N SER A 25 -39.07 1.31 33.88
CA SER A 25 -37.70 0.94 34.15
C SER A 25 -37.51 -0.57 34.36
N ALA A 26 -36.47 -1.17 33.79
CA ALA A 26 -35.79 -2.33 34.36
C ALA A 26 -34.34 -2.40 33.85
N ALA A 27 -33.40 -2.50 34.78
CA ALA A 27 -31.97 -2.50 34.56
C ALA A 27 -31.42 -3.87 34.14
N GLY A 28 -30.35 -3.88 33.32
CA GLY A 28 -29.41 -4.98 33.16
C GLY A 28 -29.01 -5.32 31.72
N PRO A 29 -27.79 -5.84 31.51
CA PRO A 29 -26.51 -5.14 31.60
C PRO A 29 -26.10 -4.56 30.24
N SER A 30 -25.30 -3.49 30.28
CA SER A 30 -24.58 -2.93 29.15
C SER A 30 -23.54 -3.93 28.63
N GLY A 31 -23.99 -4.86 27.79
CA GLY A 31 -23.14 -5.56 26.85
C GLY A 31 -22.75 -4.57 25.77
N SER A 32 -21.62 -3.88 25.95
CA SER A 32 -20.95 -3.20 24.85
C SER A 32 -20.53 -4.27 23.84
N SER A 33 -21.42 -4.63 22.94
CA SER A 33 -21.06 -5.29 21.70
C SER A 33 -20.25 -4.29 20.90
N SER A 34 -18.95 -4.22 21.20
CA SER A 34 -17.94 -3.72 20.29
C SER A 34 -18.02 -4.64 19.07
N THR A 35 -18.99 -4.35 18.20
CA THR A 35 -19.07 -4.91 16.88
C THR A 35 -17.86 -4.33 16.19
N SER A 36 -16.72 -5.00 16.31
CA SER A 36 -15.56 -4.75 15.50
C SER A 36 -16.08 -4.89 14.07
N ARG A 37 -16.38 -3.77 13.42
CA ARG A 37 -16.51 -3.71 11.96
C ARG A 37 -15.10 -4.00 11.46
N GLN A 38 -14.71 -5.27 11.48
CA GLN A 38 -13.60 -5.76 10.69
C GLN A 38 -13.97 -5.36 9.26
N ALA A 39 -13.26 -4.37 8.73
CA ALA A 39 -13.42 -3.96 7.36
C ALA A 39 -13.28 -5.22 6.51
N ARG A 40 -14.34 -5.57 5.76
CA ARG A 40 -14.36 -6.80 4.96
C ARG A 40 -13.21 -6.73 3.95
N VAL A 41 -12.20 -7.57 4.14
CA VAL A 41 -11.03 -7.66 3.25
C VAL A 41 -11.52 -8.07 1.85
N LYS A 42 -11.18 -7.26 0.84
CA LYS A 42 -11.51 -7.57 -0.56
C LYS A 42 -10.57 -8.67 -1.03
N ARG A 43 -11.09 -9.71 -1.67
CA ARG A 43 -10.28 -10.76 -2.29
C ARG A 43 -10.35 -10.67 -3.81
N LYS A 44 -9.20 -10.66 -4.46
CA LYS A 44 -9.09 -10.69 -5.93
C LYS A 44 -8.14 -11.83 -6.32
N LYS A 45 -8.35 -12.40 -7.51
CA LYS A 45 -7.31 -13.18 -8.20
C LYS A 45 -6.25 -12.19 -8.75
N SER A 46 -5.47 -12.61 -9.72
CA SER A 46 -4.54 -11.71 -10.43
C SER A 46 -5.25 -10.47 -10.99
N ILE A 47 -4.58 -9.31 -10.89
CA ILE A 47 -5.04 -8.04 -11.43
C ILE A 47 -4.09 -7.66 -12.57
N LYS A 48 -4.66 -7.37 -13.75
CA LYS A 48 -3.89 -6.96 -14.93
C LYS A 48 -4.53 -5.73 -15.56
N SER A 49 -3.74 -4.74 -15.94
CA SER A 49 -4.21 -3.54 -16.64
C SER A 49 -3.20 -3.05 -17.68
N GLU A 50 -3.71 -2.48 -18.78
CA GLU A 50 -2.91 -1.77 -19.80
C GLU A 50 -2.66 -0.30 -19.44
N THR A 51 -3.26 0.17 -18.35
CA THR A 51 -3.08 1.51 -17.80
C THR A 51 -2.72 1.43 -16.31
N SER A 52 -2.54 2.57 -15.66
CA SER A 52 -2.26 2.63 -14.22
C SER A 52 -3.38 2.00 -13.38
N ILE A 53 -3.01 1.39 -12.26
CA ILE A 53 -3.94 0.75 -11.32
C ILE A 53 -3.91 1.53 -10.00
N GLU A 54 -5.07 1.89 -9.48
CA GLU A 54 -5.22 2.41 -8.13
C GLU A 54 -6.03 1.41 -7.29
N LEU A 55 -5.43 0.91 -6.20
CA LEU A 55 -6.05 -0.05 -5.31
C LEU A 55 -6.29 0.57 -3.94
N LYS A 56 -7.49 0.33 -3.39
CA LYS A 56 -7.87 0.73 -2.03
C LYS A 56 -8.20 -0.48 -1.16
N GLY A 57 -7.40 -0.65 -0.12
CA GLY A 57 -7.44 -1.75 0.84
C GLY A 57 -8.55 -1.61 1.89
N PRO A 58 -8.66 -2.59 2.80
CA PRO A 58 -7.82 -3.79 2.87
C PRO A 58 -8.12 -4.78 1.73
N MET A 59 -7.08 -5.36 1.11
CA MET A 59 -7.22 -6.30 -0.02
C MET A 59 -6.17 -7.42 -0.03
N GLU A 60 -6.62 -8.63 -0.33
CA GLU A 60 -5.80 -9.80 -0.62
C GLU A 60 -5.87 -10.13 -2.12
N VAL A 61 -4.71 -10.32 -2.74
CA VAL A 61 -4.56 -10.72 -4.14
C VAL A 61 -3.93 -12.11 -4.18
N ASP A 62 -4.76 -13.11 -4.50
CA ASP A 62 -4.34 -14.51 -4.68
C ASP A 62 -3.73 -14.72 -6.08
N GLY A 63 -2.69 -13.94 -6.39
CA GLY A 63 -2.03 -13.95 -7.68
C GLY A 63 -1.11 -12.75 -7.85
N SER A 64 -0.82 -12.40 -9.11
CA SER A 64 0.07 -11.29 -9.44
C SER A 64 -0.70 -10.00 -9.73
N ILE A 65 -0.05 -8.86 -9.50
CA ILE A 65 -0.49 -7.57 -10.02
C ILE A 65 0.44 -7.18 -11.16
N LYS A 66 -0.10 -6.93 -12.36
CA LYS A 66 0.65 -6.46 -13.52
C LYS A 66 0.00 -5.23 -14.14
N SER A 67 0.76 -4.15 -14.29
CA SER A 67 0.30 -2.90 -14.89
C SER A 67 1.26 -2.45 -15.99
N MET A 68 0.73 -2.06 -17.16
CA MET A 68 1.51 -1.36 -18.18
C MET A 68 1.70 0.14 -17.84
N GLY A 69 0.98 0.64 -16.83
CA GLY A 69 1.24 1.94 -16.20
C GLY A 69 1.84 1.78 -14.80
N GLY A 70 1.53 2.73 -13.91
CA GLY A 70 1.88 2.64 -12.49
C GLY A 70 0.94 1.76 -11.67
N VAL A 71 1.28 1.53 -10.40
CA VAL A 71 0.42 0.89 -9.41
C VAL A 71 0.48 1.69 -8.11
N ALA A 72 -0.68 2.18 -7.65
CA ALA A 72 -0.82 2.84 -6.37
C ALA A 72 -1.59 1.95 -5.39
N PHE A 73 -1.02 1.74 -4.21
CA PHE A 73 -1.62 1.00 -3.09
C PHE A 73 -1.97 1.97 -1.97
N SER A 74 -3.23 2.04 -1.58
CA SER A 74 -3.68 2.83 -0.41
C SER A 74 -4.40 1.93 0.61
N GLY A 75 -3.81 1.77 1.79
CA GLY A 75 -4.26 0.86 2.84
C GLY A 75 -3.45 -0.44 2.92
N ASP A 76 -4.05 -1.50 3.47
CA ASP A 76 -3.36 -2.78 3.71
C ASP A 76 -3.53 -3.76 2.54
N PHE A 77 -2.41 -4.33 2.08
CA PHE A 77 -2.39 -5.28 0.97
C PHE A 77 -1.51 -6.49 1.24
N ALA A 78 -2.02 -7.65 0.81
CA ALA A 78 -1.24 -8.87 0.71
C ALA A 78 -1.34 -9.42 -0.72
N VAL A 79 -0.20 -9.54 -1.40
CA VAL A 79 -0.08 -10.09 -2.76
C VAL A 79 0.67 -11.41 -2.67
N ARG A 80 0.01 -12.51 -3.07
CA ARG A 80 0.58 -13.85 -2.93
C ARG A 80 1.74 -14.12 -3.90
N ASP A 81 1.74 -13.46 -5.05
CA ASP A 81 2.78 -13.61 -6.06
C ASP A 81 3.43 -12.25 -6.35
N ARG A 82 3.90 -12.02 -7.59
CA ARG A 82 4.66 -10.83 -7.96
C ARG A 82 3.83 -9.57 -8.18
N ILE A 83 4.50 -8.43 -8.03
CA ILE A 83 4.02 -7.10 -8.45
C ILE A 83 4.94 -6.61 -9.57
N GLU A 84 4.38 -6.32 -10.75
CA GLU A 84 5.11 -5.76 -11.89
C GLU A 84 4.40 -4.51 -12.43
N ALA A 85 5.11 -3.39 -12.46
CA ALA A 85 4.62 -2.13 -13.03
C ALA A 85 5.61 -1.60 -14.07
N TYR A 86 5.09 -1.17 -15.23
CA TYR A 86 5.89 -0.45 -16.23
C TYR A 86 6.05 1.04 -15.90
N GLY A 87 5.25 1.55 -14.97
CA GLY A 87 5.42 2.86 -14.33
C GLY A 87 5.86 2.74 -12.87
N ASN A 88 5.53 3.77 -12.09
CA ASN A 88 5.87 3.85 -10.68
C ASN A 88 5.07 2.84 -9.83
N ILE A 89 5.62 2.44 -8.69
CA ILE A 89 4.87 1.79 -7.62
C ILE A 89 4.84 2.73 -6.42
N ASP A 90 3.65 3.16 -6.02
CA ASP A 90 3.45 4.03 -4.87
C ASP A 90 2.68 3.24 -3.79
N VAL A 91 3.26 3.11 -2.61
CA VAL A 91 2.65 2.42 -1.46
C VAL A 91 2.36 3.44 -0.38
N HIS A 92 1.11 3.54 0.05
CA HIS A 92 0.66 4.34 1.17
C HIS A 92 -0.11 3.44 2.16
N GLY A 93 0.59 2.93 3.16
CA GLY A 93 0.08 1.93 4.11
C GLY A 93 0.98 0.70 4.18
N ASN A 94 0.39 -0.48 4.31
CA ASN A 94 1.12 -1.74 4.45
C ASN A 94 1.02 -2.59 3.18
N LEU A 95 2.15 -3.03 2.65
CA LEU A 95 2.21 -3.95 1.51
C LEU A 95 3.06 -5.17 1.83
N THR A 96 2.48 -6.36 1.73
CA THR A 96 3.24 -7.63 1.71
C THR A 96 3.20 -8.24 0.32
N CYS A 97 4.37 -8.48 -0.26
CA CYS A 97 4.55 -9.21 -1.51
C CYS A 97 5.31 -10.52 -1.22
N ASN A 98 4.66 -11.66 -1.41
CA ASN A 98 5.25 -12.98 -1.11
C ASN A 98 6.22 -13.50 -2.20
N SER A 99 6.50 -12.68 -3.22
CA SER A 99 7.36 -13.00 -4.35
C SER A 99 8.14 -11.74 -4.76
N LYS A 100 8.51 -11.60 -6.03
CA LYS A 100 9.32 -10.50 -6.57
C LYS A 100 8.50 -9.23 -6.79
N MET A 101 9.14 -8.08 -6.59
CA MET A 101 8.62 -6.77 -6.99
C MET A 101 9.48 -6.17 -8.10
N LYS A 102 8.84 -5.67 -9.15
CA LYS A 102 9.53 -5.02 -10.27
C LYS A 102 8.82 -3.75 -10.71
N SER A 103 9.56 -2.64 -10.79
CA SER A 103 9.08 -1.39 -11.36
C SER A 103 10.07 -0.89 -12.41
N PHE A 104 9.54 -0.50 -13.58
CA PHE A 104 10.32 0.24 -14.57
C PHE A 104 10.37 1.75 -14.29
N GLY A 105 9.61 2.23 -13.31
CA GLY A 105 9.66 3.60 -12.80
C GLY A 105 10.29 3.68 -11.42
N ASN A 106 9.87 4.69 -10.66
CA ASN A 106 10.27 4.87 -9.26
C ASN A 106 9.40 4.00 -8.35
N VAL A 107 9.95 3.64 -7.19
CA VAL A 107 9.17 3.06 -6.09
C VAL A 107 9.19 4.02 -4.91
N LYS A 108 8.01 4.31 -4.37
CA LYS A 108 7.83 5.09 -3.14
C LYS A 108 7.07 4.25 -2.13
N ILE A 109 7.62 4.16 -0.92
CA ILE A 109 7.00 3.45 0.19
C ILE A 109 6.78 4.45 1.30
N ASN A 110 5.53 4.77 1.58
CA ASN A 110 5.10 5.56 2.72
C ASN A 110 4.29 4.66 3.65
N GLY A 111 4.93 4.18 4.73
CA GLY A 111 4.40 3.15 5.61
C GLY A 111 5.33 1.94 5.70
N SER A 112 4.77 0.74 5.56
CA SER A 112 5.53 -0.52 5.68
C SER A 112 5.44 -1.36 4.41
N GLY A 113 6.58 -1.81 3.90
CA GLY A 113 6.65 -2.76 2.79
C GLY A 113 7.47 -3.99 3.14
N VAL A 114 6.98 -5.17 2.78
CA VAL A 114 7.73 -6.44 2.89
C VAL A 114 7.69 -7.15 1.54
N CYS A 115 8.86 -7.56 1.06
CA CYS A 115 9.04 -8.36 -0.15
C CYS A 115 9.82 -9.63 0.20
N ARG A 116 9.26 -10.82 -0.07
CA ARG A 116 9.92 -12.10 0.29
C ARG A 116 10.98 -12.56 -0.71
N ASP A 117 11.15 -11.83 -1.81
CA ASP A 117 12.13 -12.13 -2.86
C ASP A 117 12.70 -10.81 -3.42
N LYS A 118 13.40 -10.89 -4.54
CA LYS A 118 14.09 -9.79 -5.21
C LYS A 118 13.16 -8.61 -5.53
N VAL A 119 13.69 -7.42 -5.30
CA VAL A 119 13.11 -6.13 -5.69
C VAL A 119 14.00 -5.53 -6.77
N LYS A 120 13.42 -5.20 -7.94
CA LYS A 120 14.14 -4.57 -9.04
C LYS A 120 13.46 -3.29 -9.50
N ILE A 121 14.19 -2.19 -9.48
CA ILE A 121 13.68 -0.84 -9.71
C ILE A 121 14.55 -0.17 -10.77
N PHE A 122 13.96 0.25 -11.88
CA PHE A 122 14.69 0.98 -12.94
C PHE A 122 14.66 2.51 -12.77
N GLY A 123 14.06 3.01 -11.70
CA GLY A 123 14.13 4.40 -11.26
C GLY A 123 14.74 4.53 -9.86
N LYS A 124 14.22 5.48 -9.08
CA LYS A 124 14.60 5.74 -7.69
C LYS A 124 13.78 4.91 -6.72
N LEU A 125 14.38 4.55 -5.58
CA LEU A 125 13.68 4.00 -4.42
C LEU A 125 13.64 5.08 -3.33
N ASN A 126 12.45 5.44 -2.87
CA ASN A 126 12.28 6.34 -1.71
C ASN A 126 11.45 5.62 -0.65
N ILE A 127 12.00 5.56 0.56
CA ILE A 127 11.35 4.93 1.71
C ILE A 127 11.12 6.01 2.75
N THR A 128 9.87 6.14 3.18
CA THR A 128 9.42 6.91 4.34
C THR A 128 8.69 5.92 5.24
N GLY A 129 9.37 5.39 6.24
CA GLY A 129 8.90 4.29 7.09
C GLY A 129 9.80 3.06 7.00
N THR A 130 9.23 1.86 6.82
CA THR A 130 9.97 0.60 6.87
C THR A 130 9.86 -0.17 5.56
N PHE A 131 10.99 -0.65 5.04
CA PHE A 131 11.00 -1.57 3.91
C PHE A 131 11.95 -2.74 4.13
N GLU A 132 11.41 -3.96 4.06
CA GLU A 132 12.20 -5.18 4.19
C GLU A 132 12.09 -6.04 2.93
N ALA A 133 13.24 -6.45 2.38
CA ALA A 133 13.32 -7.43 1.32
C ALA A 133 14.15 -8.64 1.78
N GLN A 134 13.58 -9.83 1.77
CA GLN A 134 14.34 -11.05 2.10
C GLN A 134 15.36 -11.43 1.01
N GLY A 135 15.20 -10.86 -0.19
CA GLY A 135 16.12 -11.01 -1.30
C GLY A 135 16.96 -9.75 -1.57
N ALA A 136 17.57 -9.73 -2.77
CA ALA A 136 18.34 -8.58 -3.22
C ALA A 136 17.45 -7.39 -3.60
N ILE A 137 17.91 -6.17 -3.32
CA ILE A 137 17.38 -4.93 -3.84
C ILE A 137 18.33 -4.41 -4.91
N GLU A 138 17.83 -4.25 -6.14
CA GLU A 138 18.59 -3.70 -7.27
C GLU A 138 17.89 -2.43 -7.78
N VAL A 139 18.56 -1.27 -7.65
CA VAL A 139 18.02 0.05 -8.00
C VAL A 139 18.92 0.74 -9.03
N TRP A 140 18.38 1.01 -10.22
CA TRP A 140 19.07 1.75 -11.29
C TRP A 140 18.92 3.27 -11.13
N GLY A 141 19.09 3.74 -9.91
CA GLY A 141 18.88 5.11 -9.52
C GLY A 141 19.26 5.35 -8.06
N ALA A 142 18.87 6.50 -7.54
CA ALA A 142 19.12 6.85 -6.15
C ALA A 142 18.20 6.06 -5.20
N VAL A 143 18.75 5.72 -4.03
CA VAL A 143 18.04 5.15 -2.89
C VAL A 143 18.04 6.18 -1.77
N THR A 144 16.85 6.60 -1.34
CA THR A 144 16.66 7.52 -0.21
C THR A 144 15.89 6.81 0.89
N ILE A 145 16.42 6.86 2.11
CA ILE A 145 15.86 6.15 3.27
C ILE A 145 15.60 7.17 4.37
N ASP A 146 14.34 7.43 4.62
CA ASP A 146 13.80 8.16 5.77
C ASP A 146 13.05 7.14 6.64
N GLY A 147 13.73 6.55 7.61
CA GLY A 147 13.28 5.40 8.38
C GLY A 147 14.23 4.21 8.25
N TYR A 148 13.68 3.01 8.03
CA TYR A 148 14.43 1.76 8.06
C TYR A 148 14.31 0.96 6.76
N MET A 149 15.44 0.44 6.28
CA MET A 149 15.46 -0.53 5.21
C MET A 149 16.30 -1.76 5.59
N LYS A 150 15.83 -2.97 5.31
CA LYS A 150 16.65 -4.18 5.42
C LYS A 150 16.57 -5.01 4.16
N CYS A 151 17.73 -5.52 3.72
CA CYS A 151 17.77 -6.48 2.64
C CYS A 151 18.93 -7.45 2.74
N LYS A 152 18.84 -8.54 1.98
CA LYS A 152 19.93 -9.51 1.90
C LYS A 152 21.15 -8.94 1.17
N SER A 153 20.93 -8.29 0.02
CA SER A 153 21.99 -7.63 -0.75
C SER A 153 21.46 -6.37 -1.39
N LEU A 154 22.29 -5.33 -1.50
CA LEU A 154 21.91 -4.05 -2.09
C LEU A 154 22.83 -3.71 -3.27
N THR A 155 22.25 -3.39 -4.42
CA THR A 155 22.96 -2.77 -5.53
C THR A 155 22.24 -1.49 -5.95
N ALA A 156 22.89 -0.34 -5.76
CA ALA A 156 22.41 0.96 -6.21
C ALA A 156 23.35 1.53 -7.27
N TYR A 157 22.85 1.78 -8.47
CA TYR A 157 23.62 2.43 -9.55
C TYR A 157 23.57 3.96 -9.47
N GLY A 158 22.90 4.52 -8.46
CA GLY A 158 22.94 5.94 -8.10
C GLY A 158 23.52 6.16 -6.71
N SER A 159 23.05 7.20 -6.03
CA SER A 159 23.42 7.47 -4.63
C SER A 159 22.62 6.63 -3.64
N LEU A 160 23.17 6.43 -2.44
CA LEU A 160 22.47 5.91 -1.27
C LEU A 160 22.50 6.98 -0.17
N THR A 161 21.33 7.41 0.29
CA THR A 161 21.21 8.48 1.30
C THR A 161 20.29 8.04 2.42
N THR A 162 20.72 8.19 3.68
CA THR A 162 19.82 8.17 4.84
C THR A 162 19.47 9.60 5.26
N VAL A 163 18.23 9.82 5.72
CA VAL A 163 17.71 11.15 6.07
C VAL A 163 17.51 11.26 7.57
N GLY A 164 18.32 12.07 8.24
CA GLY A 164 18.23 12.30 9.69
C GLY A 164 18.80 11.15 10.53
N ASP A 165 19.00 11.46 11.81
CA ASP A 165 19.81 10.64 12.74
C ASP A 165 19.16 9.30 13.10
N GLN A 166 17.85 9.17 12.87
CA GLN A 166 17.07 7.96 13.18
C GLN A 166 16.94 7.00 11.98
N SER A 167 17.46 7.40 10.81
CA SER A 167 17.34 6.62 9.59
C SER A 167 18.53 5.70 9.41
N TRP A 168 18.25 4.41 9.20
CA TRP A 168 19.27 3.38 9.09
C TRP A 168 18.89 2.29 8.09
N TYR A 169 19.86 1.50 7.69
CA TYR A 169 19.60 0.32 6.87
C TYR A 169 20.56 -0.81 7.20
N GLU A 170 20.13 -2.03 6.91
CA GLU A 170 20.89 -3.25 7.09
C GLU A 170 20.99 -4.02 5.77
N VAL A 171 22.21 -4.42 5.43
CA VAL A 171 22.50 -5.32 4.30
C VAL A 171 23.26 -6.50 4.85
N GLU A 172 22.71 -7.71 4.69
CA GLU A 172 23.26 -8.92 5.32
C GLU A 172 24.51 -9.45 4.61
N ASP A 173 24.50 -9.46 3.27
CA ASP A 173 25.58 -9.99 2.43
C ASP A 173 26.35 -8.83 1.75
N ASP A 174 26.10 -8.60 0.46
CA ASP A 174 26.84 -7.64 -0.36
C ASP A 174 26.10 -6.31 -0.52
N GLU A 175 26.85 -5.21 -0.37
CA GLU A 175 26.40 -3.86 -0.70
C GLU A 175 27.29 -3.26 -1.80
N THR A 176 26.69 -2.74 -2.86
CA THR A 176 27.38 -1.99 -3.92
C THR A 176 26.61 -0.71 -4.23
N VAL A 177 27.26 0.43 -4.02
CA VAL A 177 26.72 1.76 -4.37
C VAL A 177 27.70 2.44 -5.32
N TRP A 178 27.27 2.71 -6.55
CA TRP A 178 28.13 3.31 -7.58
C TRP A 178 28.22 4.83 -7.50
N GLY A 179 27.23 5.48 -6.87
CA GLY A 179 27.21 6.92 -6.63
C GLY A 179 27.64 7.30 -5.22
N ALA A 180 27.27 8.52 -4.82
CA ALA A 180 27.56 9.01 -3.46
C ALA A 180 26.83 8.19 -2.39
N LYS A 181 27.53 7.87 -1.31
CA LYS A 181 26.97 7.23 -0.11
C LYS A 181 26.96 8.26 1.02
N LEU A 182 25.77 8.80 1.33
CA LEU A 182 25.55 9.86 2.30
C LEU A 182 24.77 9.28 3.48
N ILE A 183 25.48 8.73 4.46
CA ILE A 183 24.87 8.10 5.63
C ILE A 183 25.27 8.90 6.84
N GLN A 184 24.26 9.36 7.57
CA GLN A 184 24.46 10.00 8.86
C GLN A 184 24.76 8.89 9.88
N ARG A 185 26.03 8.79 10.29
CA ARG A 185 26.43 8.03 11.48
C ARG A 185 26.80 9.06 12.52
N ASP A 186 26.10 9.06 13.66
CA ASP A 186 26.63 9.75 14.82
C ASP A 186 27.95 9.08 15.19
N GLY A 187 29.03 9.86 15.11
CA GLY A 187 30.31 9.49 15.68
C GLY A 187 30.13 9.35 17.18
N PHE A 188 30.01 8.11 17.66
CA PHE A 188 30.31 7.81 19.06
C PHE A 188 31.85 7.85 19.19
N GLU A 189 32.40 9.06 19.34
CA GLU A 189 33.77 9.24 19.83
C GLU A 189 33.72 9.44 21.36
N GLY A 190 34.33 8.49 22.08
CA GLY A 190 35.03 8.70 23.35
C GLY A 190 34.20 9.03 24.59
#